data_AF-A0A0G4N8W1-F1
#
_entry.id   AF-A0A0G4N8W1-F1
#
_cell.length_a   1.000
_cell.length_b   1.000
_cell.length_c   1.000
_cell.angle_alpha   90.00
_cell.angle_beta   90.00
_cell.angle_gamma   90.00
#
_symmetry.space_group_name_H-M   'P 1'
#
loop_
_entity.id
_entity.type
_entity.pdbx_description
1 polymer ?
#
loop_
_entity_poly.entity_id
_entity_poly.type
_entity_poly.pdbx_seq_one_letter_code
_entity_poly.pdbx_strand_id
1 'polypeptide(L)'
;VVLVNNQAFTPQLNDKLVSLFLDLKKGCKIVSLKSFLYDQGVRSINDVASNILQVEDHTYPEGHFKKGETIRVRAIGLHDSKDHRFLAFSHRSYNSVLEFTAKASDIEADELKPLSLEYLQVGSTHVAFVNNASRNGLWTNISPVVRGRINAMDVSDDTSKMNDVINNFPIGTALKVRVIAVDAKRGVLDLSARSDSSAAVTWDSIKPNQVLAGCVVKVNERQIMVKL
;
A
#
# COMPACT_ATOMS: atom_id res chain seq x y z
N VAL A 1 9.48 -11.29 6.27
CA VAL A 1 8.24 -10.82 6.91
C VAL A 1 7.41 -12.07 7.19
N VAL A 2 7.00 -12.30 8.43
CA VAL A 2 6.20 -13.46 8.84
C VAL A 2 4.82 -12.97 9.25
N LEU A 3 3.76 -13.49 8.63
CA LEU A 3 2.37 -13.19 8.97
C LEU A 3 1.83 -14.27 9.91
N VAL A 4 1.28 -13.87 11.05
CA VAL A 4 0.81 -14.81 12.08
C VAL A 4 -0.63 -14.48 12.48
N ASN A 5 -1.56 -15.39 12.17
CA ASN A 5 -2.95 -15.31 12.61
C ASN A 5 -3.12 -15.90 14.03
N ASN A 6 -2.42 -15.31 14.99
CA ASN A 6 -2.45 -15.73 16.39
C ASN A 6 -3.81 -15.53 17.08
N GLN A 7 -4.76 -14.86 16.42
CA GLN A 7 -6.15 -14.75 16.87
C GLN A 7 -6.95 -16.04 16.67
N ALA A 8 -6.53 -16.94 15.77
CA ALA A 8 -7.19 -18.22 15.50
C ALA A 8 -6.54 -19.40 16.26
N PHE A 9 -5.40 -19.18 16.91
CA PHE A 9 -4.59 -20.22 17.54
C PHE A 9 -4.92 -20.39 19.03
N THR A 10 -4.67 -21.61 19.54
CA THR A 10 -4.75 -21.86 20.99
C THR A 10 -3.61 -21.14 21.72
N PRO A 11 -3.78 -20.80 23.01
CA PRO A 11 -2.72 -20.17 23.80
C PRO A 11 -1.40 -20.95 23.75
N GLN A 12 -1.45 -22.28 23.87
CA GLN A 12 -0.27 -23.14 23.85
C GLN A 12 0.47 -23.12 22.50
N LEU A 13 -0.25 -22.93 21.40
CA LEU A 13 0.35 -22.81 20.07
C LEU A 13 1.02 -21.45 19.89
N ASN A 14 0.41 -20.39 20.44
CA ASN A 14 1.01 -19.05 20.45
C ASN A 14 2.32 -19.02 21.25
N ASP A 15 2.39 -19.69 22.40
CA ASP A 15 3.62 -19.76 23.20
C ASP A 15 4.75 -20.49 22.46
N LYS A 16 4.42 -21.58 21.76
CA LYS A 16 5.38 -22.29 20.91
C LYS A 16 5.85 -21.45 19.73
N LEU A 17 4.97 -20.64 19.13
CA LEU A 17 5.32 -19.72 18.04
C LEU A 17 6.33 -18.67 18.47
N VAL A 18 6.21 -18.13 19.69
CA VAL A 18 7.19 -17.17 20.24
C VAL A 18 8.59 -17.78 20.29
N SER A 19 8.69 -19.05 20.67
CA SER A 19 9.98 -19.76 20.72
C SER A 19 10.61 -19.90 19.33
N LEU A 20 9.80 -20.11 18.28
CA LEU A 20 10.28 -20.20 16.90
C LEU A 20 10.76 -18.85 16.35
N PHE A 21 10.36 -17.73 16.95
CA PHE A 21 10.84 -16.41 16.52
C PHE A 21 12.31 -16.17 16.87
N LEU A 22 12.88 -16.94 17.81
CA LEU A 22 14.31 -16.89 18.14
C LEU A 22 15.19 -17.34 16.97
N ASP A 23 14.69 -18.23 16.12
CA ASP A 23 15.42 -18.73 14.96
C ASP A 23 15.39 -17.77 13.76
N LEU A 24 14.63 -16.67 13.86
CA LEU A 24 14.51 -15.70 12.77
C LEU A 24 15.75 -14.81 12.70
N LYS A 25 16.17 -14.51 11.46
CA LYS A 25 17.27 -13.57 11.20
C LYS A 25 16.92 -12.18 11.73
N LYS A 26 17.91 -11.50 12.30
CA LYS A 26 17.81 -10.11 12.75
C LYS A 26 17.22 -9.22 11.63
N GLY A 27 16.23 -8.39 11.98
CA GLY A 27 15.51 -7.55 11.02
C GLY A 27 14.28 -8.21 10.37
N CYS A 28 13.95 -9.45 10.74
CA CYS A 28 12.69 -10.06 10.32
C CYS A 28 11.49 -9.34 10.96
N LYS A 29 10.58 -8.84 10.13
CA LYS A 29 9.31 -8.26 10.59
C LYS A 29 8.27 -9.35 10.82
N ILE A 30 7.61 -9.33 11.98
CA ILE A 30 6.49 -10.21 12.32
C ILE A 30 5.23 -9.34 12.33
N VAL A 31 4.21 -9.75 11.59
CA VAL A 31 2.91 -9.07 11.53
C VAL A 31 1.89 -10.00 12.16
N SER A 32 1.34 -9.61 13.30
CA SER A 32 0.37 -10.41 14.06
C SER A 32 -0.95 -9.67 14.24
N LEU A 33 -2.05 -10.43 14.27
CA LEU A 33 -3.41 -9.86 14.43
C LEU A 33 -3.78 -9.58 15.89
N LYS A 34 -3.10 -10.24 16.83
CA LYS A 34 -3.11 -9.90 18.25
C LYS A 34 -1.68 -9.66 18.71
N SER A 35 -1.51 -8.87 19.77
CA SER A 35 -0.21 -8.78 20.44
C SER A 35 0.16 -10.14 21.03
N PHE A 36 1.43 -10.53 20.88
CA PHE A 36 2.02 -11.65 21.62
C PHE A 36 2.45 -11.24 23.03
N LEU A 37 2.43 -9.95 23.34
CA LEU A 37 2.70 -9.43 24.67
C LEU A 37 1.45 -9.60 25.55
N TYR A 38 1.65 -10.03 26.78
CA TYR A 38 0.58 -10.06 27.77
C TYR A 38 0.24 -8.63 28.22
N ASP A 39 -1.03 -8.25 28.13
CA ASP A 39 -1.56 -6.90 28.41
C ASP A 39 -1.58 -6.53 29.91
N GLN A 40 -1.20 -7.46 30.78
CA GLN A 40 -1.19 -7.22 32.22
C GLN A 40 0.24 -6.88 32.65
N GLY A 41 0.40 -5.69 33.26
CA GLY A 41 1.65 -5.00 33.64
C GLY A 41 2.65 -5.73 34.53
N VAL A 42 2.68 -7.05 34.52
CA VAL A 42 3.81 -7.87 34.96
C VAL A 42 4.67 -8.14 33.73
N ARG A 43 5.67 -7.28 33.51
CA ARG A 43 6.82 -7.63 32.67
C ARG A 43 7.53 -8.79 33.35
N SER A 44 7.09 -10.01 33.07
CA SER A 44 7.84 -11.20 33.48
C SER A 44 9.20 -11.09 32.82
N ILE A 45 10.26 -10.97 33.62
CA ILE A 45 11.64 -10.79 33.16
C ILE A 45 12.05 -11.91 32.18
N ASN A 46 11.36 -13.05 32.25
CA ASN A 46 11.58 -14.23 31.41
C ASN A 46 10.69 -14.32 30.16
N ASP A 47 9.86 -13.32 29.88
CA ASP A 47 9.05 -13.33 28.66
C ASP A 47 9.92 -12.97 27.44
N VAL A 48 10.10 -13.97 26.58
CA VAL A 48 10.91 -13.89 25.37
C VAL A 48 10.36 -12.83 24.42
N ALA A 49 9.03 -12.76 24.25
CA ALA A 49 8.39 -11.82 23.33
C ALA A 49 8.66 -10.37 23.73
N SER A 50 8.55 -10.07 25.02
CA SER A 50 8.78 -8.73 25.59
C SER A 50 10.21 -8.21 25.43
N ASN A 51 11.20 -9.10 25.35
CA ASN A 51 12.62 -8.72 25.30
C ASN A 51 13.19 -8.65 23.87
N ILE A 52 12.65 -9.42 22.92
CA ILE A 52 13.21 -9.52 21.57
C ILE A 52 12.41 -8.76 20.50
N LEU A 53 11.13 -8.47 20.76
CA LEU A 53 10.25 -7.85 19.77
C LEU A 53 10.16 -6.33 20.01
N GLN A 54 10.42 -5.57 18.95
CA GLN A 54 10.03 -4.16 18.88
C GLN A 54 8.62 -4.10 18.27
N VAL A 55 7.63 -3.66 19.04
CA VAL A 55 6.23 -3.65 18.62
C VAL A 55 5.87 -2.27 18.06
N GLU A 56 5.31 -2.26 16.86
CA GLU A 56 4.68 -1.10 16.23
C GLU A 56 3.19 -1.41 16.05
N ASP A 57 2.32 -0.59 16.65
CA ASP A 57 0.88 -0.76 16.53
C ASP A 57 0.37 -0.11 15.23
N HIS A 58 -0.26 -0.93 14.39
CA HIS A 58 -0.92 -0.46 13.18
C HIS A 58 -2.42 -0.69 13.28
N THR A 59 -3.19 0.38 13.17
CA THR A 59 -4.64 0.33 13.11
C THR A 59 -5.10 0.01 11.70
N TYR A 60 -5.86 -1.08 11.56
CA TYR A 60 -6.64 -1.32 10.35
C TYR A 60 -7.88 -0.40 10.40
N PRO A 61 -8.31 0.22 9.29
CA PRO A 61 -9.54 1.00 9.27
C PRO A 61 -10.72 0.11 9.70
N GLU A 62 -11.23 0.34 10.91
CA GLU A 62 -12.37 -0.39 11.48
C GLU A 62 -13.68 0.01 10.77
N GLY A 63 -14.59 -0.95 10.58
CA GLY A 63 -16.00 -0.65 10.33
C GLY A 63 -16.70 -1.40 9.19
N HIS A 64 -15.97 -2.03 8.27
CA HIS A 64 -16.63 -2.63 7.09
C HIS A 64 -17.01 -4.10 7.24
N PHE A 65 -16.29 -4.88 8.05
CA PHE A 65 -16.50 -6.34 8.16
C PHE A 65 -16.25 -6.85 9.57
N LYS A 66 -17.05 -7.81 10.03
CA LYS A 66 -16.91 -8.49 11.32
C LYS A 66 -16.37 -9.91 11.14
N LYS A 67 -15.57 -10.38 12.10
CA LYS A 67 -15.10 -11.77 12.10
C LYS A 67 -16.28 -12.74 12.18
N GLY A 68 -16.32 -13.73 11.29
CA GLY A 68 -17.41 -14.72 11.20
C GLY A 68 -18.63 -14.25 10.40
N GLU A 69 -18.61 -13.01 9.89
CA GLU A 69 -19.63 -12.50 8.99
C GLU A 69 -19.56 -13.21 7.64
N THR A 70 -20.71 -13.66 7.14
CA THR A 70 -20.80 -14.20 5.79
C THR A 70 -20.99 -13.05 4.82
N ILE A 71 -19.97 -12.79 4.02
CA ILE A 71 -19.99 -11.74 3.01
C ILE A 71 -20.18 -12.35 1.61
N ARG A 72 -21.01 -11.70 0.79
CA ARG A 72 -21.14 -12.07 -0.61
C ARG A 72 -19.91 -11.59 -1.36
N VAL A 73 -19.22 -12.53 -2.01
CA VAL A 73 -18.05 -12.25 -2.85
C VAL A 73 -18.21 -12.91 -4.21
N ARG A 74 -17.50 -12.39 -5.21
CA ARG A 74 -17.43 -12.98 -6.55
C ARG A 74 -16.01 -13.48 -6.80
N ALA A 75 -15.87 -14.71 -7.28
CA ALA A 75 -14.57 -15.25 -7.69
C ALA A 75 -14.10 -14.55 -8.97
N ILE A 76 -12.88 -14.00 -8.95
CA ILE A 76 -12.30 -13.26 -10.09
C ILE A 76 -11.42 -14.18 -10.93
N GLY A 77 -10.58 -14.98 -10.29
CA GLY A 77 -9.65 -15.87 -10.97
C GLY A 77 -8.71 -16.60 -10.04
N LEU A 78 -7.64 -17.14 -10.63
CA LEU A 78 -6.61 -17.89 -9.94
C LEU A 78 -5.31 -17.08 -9.92
N HIS A 79 -4.68 -16.95 -8.76
CA HIS A 79 -3.40 -16.29 -8.59
C HIS A 79 -2.31 -17.34 -8.38
N ASP A 80 -1.29 -17.37 -9.24
CA ASP A 80 -0.13 -18.23 -8.97
C ASP A 80 0.71 -17.63 -7.84
N SER A 81 0.78 -18.33 -6.70
CA SER A 81 1.47 -17.86 -5.50
C SER A 81 2.98 -17.65 -5.70
N LYS A 82 3.59 -18.24 -6.74
CA LYS A 82 5.04 -18.11 -7.00
C LYS A 82 5.36 -16.95 -7.93
N ASP A 83 4.58 -16.81 -9.00
CA ASP A 83 4.87 -15.84 -10.07
C ASP A 83 4.05 -14.55 -9.93
N HIS A 84 3.22 -14.46 -8.88
CA HIS A 84 2.32 -13.33 -8.61
C HIS A 84 1.45 -12.94 -9.82
N ARG A 85 1.09 -13.94 -10.64
CA ARG A 85 0.40 -13.75 -11.90
C ARG A 85 -1.05 -14.19 -11.79
N PHE A 86 -1.94 -13.31 -12.24
CA PHE A 86 -3.35 -13.65 -12.43
C PHE A 86 -3.53 -14.56 -13.65
N LEU A 87 -4.23 -15.67 -13.44
CA LEU A 87 -4.56 -16.69 -14.42
C LEU A 87 -6.09 -16.84 -14.49
N ALA A 88 -6.60 -16.95 -15.72
CA ALA A 88 -7.99 -17.35 -15.94
C ALA A 88 -8.21 -18.78 -15.41
N PHE A 89 -9.45 -19.10 -15.03
CA PHE A 89 -9.85 -20.41 -14.49
C PHE A 89 -9.50 -21.63 -15.37
N SER A 90 -9.08 -21.40 -16.62
CA SER A 90 -8.68 -22.44 -17.57
C SER A 90 -7.32 -23.07 -17.28
N HIS A 91 -6.44 -22.43 -16.48
CA HIS A 91 -5.12 -22.96 -16.17
C HIS A 91 -5.05 -23.46 -14.73
N ARG A 92 -5.08 -24.78 -14.54
CA ARG A 92 -4.82 -25.41 -13.23
C ARG A 92 -3.30 -25.49 -13.00
N SER A 93 -2.76 -24.61 -12.18
CA SER A 93 -1.42 -24.79 -11.59
C SER A 93 -1.55 -25.33 -10.16
N TYR A 94 -0.57 -26.10 -9.69
CA TYR A 94 -0.62 -26.75 -8.36
C TYR A 94 -0.55 -25.77 -7.17
N ASN A 95 -0.29 -24.48 -7.39
CA ASN A 95 -0.18 -23.43 -6.34
C ASN A 95 -1.08 -22.22 -6.59
N SER A 96 -2.23 -22.45 -7.21
CA SER A 96 -3.19 -21.37 -7.50
C SER A 96 -4.06 -21.02 -6.29
N VAL A 97 -4.00 -19.77 -5.85
CA VAL A 97 -4.90 -19.18 -4.83
C VAL A 97 -6.13 -18.62 -5.52
N LEU A 98 -7.33 -18.88 -5.01
CA LEU A 98 -8.56 -18.25 -5.52
C LEU A 98 -8.62 -16.79 -5.08
N GLU A 99 -8.73 -15.88 -6.05
CA GLU A 99 -8.97 -14.45 -5.79
C GLU A 99 -10.46 -14.14 -5.82
N PHE A 100 -10.90 -13.38 -4.83
CA PHE A 100 -12.29 -12.93 -4.68
C PHE A 100 -12.37 -11.40 -4.62
N THR A 101 -13.44 -10.82 -5.14
CA THR A 101 -13.81 -9.41 -4.97
C THR A 101 -15.07 -9.29 -4.12
N ALA A 102 -15.05 -8.32 -3.20
CA ALA A 102 -16.22 -7.88 -2.43
C ALA A 102 -16.75 -6.51 -2.92
N LYS A 103 -16.22 -5.98 -4.03
CA LYS A 103 -16.59 -4.67 -4.55
C LYS A 103 -17.97 -4.75 -5.20
N ALA A 104 -18.90 -3.90 -4.77
CA ALA A 104 -20.29 -3.91 -5.24
C ALA A 104 -20.41 -3.84 -6.78
N SER A 105 -19.64 -2.97 -7.43
CA SER A 105 -19.62 -2.85 -8.90
C SER A 105 -19.22 -4.15 -9.61
N ASP A 106 -18.33 -4.93 -9.01
CA ASP A 106 -17.79 -6.14 -9.63
C ASP A 106 -18.71 -7.35 -9.34
N ILE A 107 -19.49 -7.29 -8.26
CA ILE A 107 -20.51 -8.28 -7.92
C ILE A 107 -21.73 -8.13 -8.85
N GLU A 108 -22.12 -6.90 -9.17
CA GLU A 108 -23.29 -6.61 -10.01
C GLU A 108 -23.02 -6.66 -11.52
N ALA A 109 -21.76 -6.56 -11.95
CA ALA A 109 -21.41 -6.62 -13.37
C ALA A 109 -21.70 -8.01 -13.97
N ASP A 110 -22.17 -8.10 -15.22
CA ASP A 110 -22.31 -9.41 -15.89
C ASP A 110 -20.95 -10.02 -16.25
N GLU A 111 -20.02 -9.21 -16.77
CA GLU A 111 -18.65 -9.63 -17.10
C GLU A 111 -17.60 -8.98 -16.19
N LEU A 112 -16.70 -9.79 -15.64
CA LEU A 112 -15.50 -9.29 -14.97
C LEU A 112 -14.44 -8.99 -16.00
N LYS A 113 -14.21 -7.70 -16.25
CA LYS A 113 -13.05 -7.25 -17.02
C LYS A 113 -11.95 -6.89 -16.02
N PRO A 114 -10.87 -7.68 -15.91
CA PRO A 114 -9.75 -7.30 -15.07
C PRO A 114 -9.23 -5.94 -15.54
N LEU A 115 -8.96 -5.04 -14.59
CA LEU A 115 -8.45 -3.71 -14.90
C LEU A 115 -7.09 -3.86 -15.60
N SER A 116 -7.11 -3.79 -16.93
CA SER A 116 -5.92 -3.80 -17.78
C SER A 116 -5.54 -2.36 -18.14
N LEU A 117 -4.28 -2.17 -18.52
CA LEU A 117 -3.74 -0.89 -18.98
C LEU A 117 -4.58 -0.25 -20.11
N GLU A 118 -5.31 -1.05 -20.88
CA GLU A 118 -6.10 -0.62 -22.03
C GLU A 118 -7.37 0.17 -21.65
N TYR A 119 -7.89 -0.04 -20.43
CA TYR A 119 -9.09 0.65 -19.95
C TYR A 119 -8.76 1.87 -19.08
N LEU A 120 -7.48 2.13 -18.82
CA LEU A 120 -7.03 3.25 -18.00
C LEU A 120 -6.84 4.50 -18.87
N GLN A 121 -7.72 5.46 -18.66
CA GLN A 121 -7.65 6.76 -19.34
C GLN A 121 -6.79 7.73 -18.52
N VAL A 122 -5.98 8.53 -19.20
CA VAL A 122 -5.27 9.64 -18.56
C VAL A 122 -6.29 10.58 -17.91
N GLY A 123 -6.07 10.93 -16.66
CA GLY A 123 -6.98 11.74 -15.85
C GLY A 123 -7.98 10.94 -15.02
N SER A 124 -8.11 9.62 -15.23
CA SER A 124 -9.01 8.80 -14.41
C SER A 124 -8.48 8.70 -12.97
N THR A 125 -9.42 8.65 -12.02
CA THR A 125 -9.11 8.57 -10.59
C THR A 125 -9.38 7.17 -10.06
N HIS A 126 -8.41 6.62 -9.33
CA HIS A 126 -8.45 5.29 -8.76
C HIS A 126 -7.92 5.29 -7.33
N VAL A 127 -8.21 4.24 -6.58
CA VAL A 127 -7.57 3.98 -5.30
C VAL A 127 -6.36 3.09 -5.56
N ALA A 128 -5.19 3.51 -5.09
CA ALA A 128 -3.96 2.73 -5.18
C ALA A 128 -3.38 2.47 -3.79
N PHE A 129 -2.80 1.28 -3.62
CA PHE A 129 -2.18 0.87 -2.36
C PHE A 129 -0.66 0.97 -2.48
N VAL A 130 -0.02 1.60 -1.49
CA VAL A 130 1.44 1.71 -1.43
C VAL A 130 2.05 0.33 -1.22
N ASN A 131 2.89 -0.11 -2.17
CA ASN A 131 3.63 -1.36 -2.07
C ASN A 131 5.07 -1.12 -1.57
N ASN A 132 5.68 -0.02 -2.01
CA ASN A 132 7.02 0.37 -1.57
C ASN A 132 7.14 1.89 -1.51
N ALA A 133 7.87 2.40 -0.52
CA ALA A 133 8.12 3.81 -0.33
C ALA A 133 9.62 4.10 -0.39
N SER A 134 10.00 5.15 -1.12
CA SER A 134 11.39 5.59 -1.27
C SER A 134 11.47 7.11 -1.22
N ARG A 135 12.68 7.67 -1.09
CA ARG A 135 12.88 9.13 -1.15
C ARG A 135 12.43 9.73 -2.49
N ASN A 136 12.50 8.97 -3.57
CA ASN A 136 12.19 9.43 -4.91
C ASN A 136 10.70 9.24 -5.28
N GLY A 137 9.87 8.79 -4.33
CA GLY A 137 8.45 8.57 -4.52
C GLY A 137 7.96 7.19 -4.05
N LEU A 138 6.70 6.91 -4.36
CA LEU A 138 5.97 5.72 -3.96
C LEU A 138 5.75 4.80 -5.16
N TRP A 139 5.88 3.49 -4.93
CA TRP A 139 5.37 2.47 -5.82
C TRP A 139 4.03 2.01 -5.30
N THR A 140 3.01 2.06 -6.15
CA THR A 140 1.65 1.73 -5.79
C THR A 140 1.04 0.73 -6.76
N ASN A 141 0.09 -0.06 -6.27
CA ASN A 141 -0.70 -0.98 -7.08
C ASN A 141 -2.15 -0.50 -7.11
N ILE A 142 -2.71 -0.33 -8.31
CA ILE A 142 -4.14 -0.11 -8.50
C ILE A 142 -4.86 -1.45 -8.62
N SER A 143 -4.23 -2.40 -9.32
CA SER A 143 -4.67 -3.79 -9.40
C SER A 143 -3.44 -4.71 -9.28
N PRO A 144 -3.61 -6.03 -9.10
CA PRO A 144 -2.48 -6.97 -9.04
C PRO A 144 -1.57 -6.90 -10.26
N VAL A 145 -2.13 -6.56 -11.43
CA VAL A 145 -1.42 -6.46 -12.71
C VAL A 145 -0.93 -5.04 -12.98
N VAL A 146 -1.68 -4.03 -12.55
CA VAL A 146 -1.40 -2.62 -12.86
C VAL A 146 -0.66 -1.96 -11.71
N ARG A 147 0.63 -1.68 -11.96
CA ARG A 147 1.51 -0.93 -11.05
C ARG A 147 1.67 0.50 -11.53
N GLY A 148 1.86 1.39 -10.60
CA GLY A 148 2.17 2.78 -10.87
C GLY A 148 3.21 3.35 -9.93
N ARG A 149 3.79 4.46 -10.36
CA ARG A 149 4.74 5.25 -9.60
C ARG A 149 4.12 6.62 -9.32
N ILE A 150 4.25 7.07 -8.08
CA ILE A 150 3.95 8.44 -7.67
C ILE A 150 5.28 9.10 -7.37
N ASN A 151 5.57 10.24 -8.01
CA ASN A 151 6.76 11.03 -7.69
C ASN A 151 6.63 11.63 -6.29
N ALA A 152 7.73 11.83 -5.55
CA ALA A 152 7.72 12.46 -4.24
C ALA A 152 6.97 13.81 -4.23
N MET A 153 7.07 14.59 -5.31
CA MET A 153 6.36 15.87 -5.50
C MET A 153 4.85 15.73 -5.74
N ASP A 154 4.41 14.54 -6.10
CA ASP A 154 3.02 14.23 -6.47
C ASP A 154 2.30 13.40 -5.39
N VAL A 155 2.90 13.21 -4.22
CA VAL A 155 2.36 12.36 -3.14
C VAL A 155 1.21 13.01 -2.36
N SER A 156 1.21 14.33 -2.21
CA SER A 156 0.25 15.06 -1.38
C SER A 156 0.33 16.54 -1.70
N ASP A 157 -0.69 17.35 -1.43
CA ASP A 157 -0.56 18.82 -1.54
C ASP A 157 0.09 19.45 -0.30
N ASP A 158 0.11 18.72 0.81
CA ASP A 158 0.74 19.17 2.04
C ASP A 158 2.26 18.96 1.97
N THR A 159 3.00 20.07 1.97
CA THR A 159 4.47 20.10 1.90
C THR A 159 5.13 19.38 3.08
N SER A 160 4.48 19.36 4.25
CA SER A 160 4.95 18.62 5.43
C SER A 160 4.98 17.12 5.17
N LYS A 161 4.01 16.63 4.39
CA LYS A 161 3.87 15.20 4.09
C LYS A 161 4.84 14.73 2.99
N MET A 162 5.29 15.65 2.14
CA MET A 162 6.24 15.37 1.05
C MET A 162 7.68 15.16 1.53
N ASN A 163 8.13 15.83 2.60
CA ASN A 163 9.51 15.71 3.06
C ASN A 163 9.85 14.31 3.58
N ASP A 164 8.93 13.70 4.33
CA ASP A 164 9.09 12.35 4.90
C ASP A 164 8.10 11.36 4.28
N VAL A 165 8.22 11.15 2.97
CA VAL A 165 7.35 10.22 2.22
C VAL A 165 7.30 8.83 2.85
N ILE A 166 8.43 8.32 3.35
CA ILE A 166 8.54 6.96 3.91
C ILE A 166 7.75 6.81 5.21
N ASN A 167 7.76 7.82 6.08
CA ASN A 167 7.07 7.77 7.38
C ASN A 167 5.59 8.12 7.23
N ASN A 168 5.26 9.04 6.34
CA ASN A 168 3.89 9.53 6.16
C ASN A 168 3.03 8.58 5.32
N PHE A 169 3.65 7.75 4.48
CA PHE A 169 2.96 6.82 3.58
C PHE A 169 3.58 5.42 3.70
N PRO A 170 3.30 4.70 4.82
CA PRO A 170 3.78 3.34 4.98
C PRO A 170 3.18 2.38 3.95
N ILE A 171 3.81 1.22 3.82
CA ILE A 171 3.33 0.16 2.94
C ILE A 171 1.92 -0.26 3.38
N GLY A 172 1.00 -0.36 2.42
CA GLY A 172 -0.41 -0.68 2.63
C GLY A 172 -1.33 0.55 2.68
N THR A 173 -0.80 1.78 2.76
CA THR A 173 -1.62 2.98 2.73
C THR A 173 -2.40 3.08 1.42
N ALA A 174 -3.70 3.33 1.52
CA ALA A 174 -4.56 3.59 0.37
C ALA A 174 -4.54 5.08 0.04
N LEU A 175 -4.21 5.40 -1.22
CA LEU A 175 -4.19 6.76 -1.74
C LEU A 175 -5.16 6.89 -2.91
N LYS A 176 -5.94 7.97 -2.91
CA LYS A 176 -6.71 8.36 -4.09
C LYS A 176 -5.73 9.00 -5.07
N VAL A 177 -5.57 8.36 -6.22
CA VAL A 177 -4.58 8.75 -7.23
C VAL A 177 -5.24 8.98 -8.58
N ARG A 178 -4.62 9.82 -9.38
CA ARG A 178 -5.00 10.10 -10.76
C ARG A 178 -3.91 9.65 -11.71
N VAL A 179 -4.31 9.12 -12.86
CA VAL A 179 -3.39 8.74 -13.94
C VAL A 179 -2.89 10.00 -14.64
N ILE A 180 -1.58 10.26 -14.60
CA ILE A 180 -0.93 11.34 -15.35
C ILE A 180 -0.49 10.83 -16.73
N ALA A 181 0.17 9.68 -16.76
CA ALA A 181 0.66 9.09 -17.98
C ALA A 181 0.63 7.57 -17.91
N VAL A 182 0.50 6.95 -19.08
CA VAL A 182 0.47 5.50 -19.26
C VAL A 182 1.70 5.10 -20.05
N ASP A 183 2.68 4.44 -19.43
CA ASP A 183 3.81 3.86 -20.14
C ASP A 183 3.53 2.39 -20.48
N ALA A 184 2.94 2.19 -21.67
CA ALA A 184 2.62 0.85 -22.18
C ALA A 184 3.86 -0.01 -22.46
N LYS A 185 5.04 0.59 -22.69
CA LYS A 185 6.27 -0.18 -22.97
C LYS A 185 6.82 -0.83 -21.72
N ARG A 186 6.74 -0.12 -20.59
CA ARG A 186 7.20 -0.61 -19.28
C ARG A 186 6.11 -1.29 -18.47
N GLY A 187 4.85 -1.11 -18.86
CA GLY A 187 3.70 -1.61 -18.09
C GLY A 187 3.54 -0.89 -16.76
N VAL A 188 3.94 0.39 -16.69
CA VAL A 188 3.92 1.20 -15.47
C VAL A 188 3.12 2.48 -15.73
N LEU A 189 2.31 2.87 -14.75
CA LEU A 189 1.60 4.14 -14.76
C LEU A 189 2.38 5.22 -14.01
N ASP A 190 2.33 6.45 -14.49
CA ASP A 190 2.68 7.62 -13.68
C ASP A 190 1.40 8.17 -13.05
N LEU A 191 1.42 8.29 -11.73
CA LEU A 191 0.27 8.60 -10.89
C LEU A 191 0.56 9.83 -10.03
N SER A 192 -0.50 10.58 -9.68
CA SER A 192 -0.43 11.66 -8.69
C SER A 192 -1.55 11.53 -7.66
N ALA A 193 -1.20 11.71 -6.40
CA ALA A 193 -2.12 11.74 -5.26
C ALA A 193 -2.47 13.17 -4.84
N ARG A 194 -2.01 14.19 -5.58
CA ARG A 194 -2.42 15.58 -5.39
C ARG A 194 -3.90 15.75 -5.70
N SER A 195 -4.55 16.64 -4.96
CA SER A 195 -5.90 17.06 -5.27
C SER A 195 -5.93 17.72 -6.64
N ASP A 196 -7.11 17.76 -7.25
CA ASP A 196 -7.33 18.31 -8.57
C ASP A 196 -7.23 19.84 -8.56
N SER A 197 -6.07 20.37 -8.21
CA SER A 197 -5.70 21.74 -8.53
C SER A 197 -5.30 21.75 -10.00
N SER A 198 -6.32 21.68 -10.86
CA SER A 198 -6.22 21.78 -12.32
C SER A 198 -5.66 23.13 -12.79
N ALA A 199 -5.36 24.04 -11.86
CA ALA A 199 -4.48 25.16 -12.12
C ALA A 199 -3.03 24.67 -11.95
N ALA A 200 -2.35 24.41 -13.06
CA ALA A 200 -0.92 24.66 -13.10
C ALA A 200 -0.70 26.01 -12.39
N VAL A 201 0.19 26.05 -11.40
CA VAL A 201 0.41 27.26 -10.59
C VAL A 201 0.85 28.38 -11.54
N THR A 202 -0.12 29.16 -12.03
CA THR A 202 0.12 30.35 -12.83
C THR A 202 0.45 31.48 -11.87
N TRP A 203 1.20 32.47 -12.35
CA TRP A 203 1.61 33.61 -11.54
C TRP A 203 0.44 34.29 -10.81
N ASP A 204 -0.75 34.26 -11.42
CA ASP A 204 -1.98 34.86 -10.89
C ASP A 204 -2.61 34.08 -9.72
N SER A 205 -2.27 32.80 -9.58
CA SER A 205 -2.81 31.92 -8.52
C SER A 205 -2.02 31.97 -7.21
N ILE A 206 -0.86 32.64 -7.22
CA ILE A 206 0.06 32.68 -6.08
C ILE A 206 -0.33 33.83 -5.15
N LYS A 207 -0.61 33.51 -3.88
CA LYS A 207 -0.90 34.49 -2.84
C LYS A 207 0.32 34.76 -1.96
N PRO A 208 0.47 35.98 -1.40
CA PRO A 208 1.49 36.24 -0.38
C PRO A 208 1.40 35.23 0.76
N ASN A 209 2.55 34.75 1.24
CA ASN A 209 2.69 33.75 2.31
C ASN A 209 2.21 32.32 1.97
N GLN A 210 2.01 32.00 0.68
CA GLN A 210 1.70 30.64 0.23
C GLN A 210 2.98 29.79 0.15
N VAL A 211 2.96 28.62 0.80
CA VAL A 211 4.05 27.64 0.73
C VAL A 211 3.77 26.69 -0.43
N LEU A 212 4.68 26.64 -1.40
CA LEU A 212 4.61 25.76 -2.56
C LEU A 212 5.81 24.82 -2.57
N ALA A 213 5.56 23.55 -2.86
CA ALA A 213 6.63 22.61 -3.12
C ALA A 213 7.24 22.89 -4.50
N GLY A 214 8.57 22.97 -4.58
CA GLY A 214 9.29 23.17 -5.83
C GLY A 214 10.51 22.28 -5.92
N CYS A 215 10.80 21.78 -7.12
CA CYS A 215 12.01 21.01 -7.40
C CYS A 215 13.09 21.93 -7.96
N VAL A 216 14.27 21.95 -7.33
CA VAL A 216 15.42 22.70 -7.83
C VAL A 216 15.95 21.99 -9.07
N VAL A 217 15.77 22.60 -10.24
CA VAL A 217 16.21 22.05 -11.53
C VAL A 217 17.67 22.39 -11.79
N LYS A 218 18.10 23.60 -11.41
CA LYS A 218 19.45 24.07 -11.68
C LYS A 218 19.91 25.08 -10.65
N VAL A 219 21.15 24.94 -10.20
CA VAL A 219 21.83 25.90 -9.31
C VAL A 219 23.02 26.48 -10.06
N ASN A 220 23.07 27.81 -10.17
CA ASN A 220 24.20 28.57 -10.66
C ASN A 220 24.68 29.52 -9.56
N GLU A 221 25.89 30.09 -9.69
CA GLU A 221 26.45 31.05 -8.71
C GLU A 221 25.57 32.28 -8.48
N ARG A 222 24.73 32.65 -9.45
CA ARG A 222 23.87 33.86 -9.39
C ARG A 222 22.37 33.58 -9.25
N GLN A 223 21.92 32.34 -9.47
CA GLN A 223 20.48 32.04 -9.48
C GLN A 223 20.19 30.56 -9.22
N ILE A 224 19.02 30.31 -8.63
CA ILE A 224 18.45 28.97 -8.46
C ILE A 224 17.19 28.91 -9.32
N MET A 225 17.10 27.91 -10.20
CA MET A 225 15.93 27.64 -11.02
C MET A 225 15.08 26.57 -10.36
N VAL A 226 13.84 26.92 -10.02
CA VAL A 226 12.89 26.04 -9.34
C VAL A 226 11.71 25.78 -10.25
N LYS A 227 11.35 24.50 -10.42
CA LYS A 227 10.12 24.07 -11.07
C LYS A 227 9.09 23.78 -9.99
N LEU A 228 8.03 24.59 -9.96
CA LEU A 228 6.86 24.40 -9.10
C LEU A 228 5.92 23.33 -9.70
#